data_AF-A0A2M8IVI0-F1
#
_entry.id   AF-A0A2M8IVI0-F1
#
_cell.length_a   1.000
_cell.length_b   1.000
_cell.length_c   1.000
_cell.angle_alpha   90.00
_cell.angle_beta   90.00
_cell.angle_gamma   90.00
#
_symmetry.space_group_name_H-M   'P 1'
#
loop_
_entity.id
_entity.type
_entity.pdbx_description
1 polymer ?
#
loop_
_entity_poly.entity_id
_entity_poly.type
_entity_poly.pdbx_seq_one_letter_code
_entity_poly.pdbx_strand_id
1 'polypeptide(L)'
;MSGCLLAGAMVIALADGAGFTLEWQHSVERQSWRESWEVTDDRRLRLTEAAVKGSGAGMEPGPGGRFERGWWVWAPALPPVP
;
A
#
# COMPACT_ATOMS: atom_id res chain seq x y z
N MET A 1 -4.71 19.41 12.51
CA MET A 1 -5.39 19.77 11.25
C MET A 1 -5.87 18.47 10.61
N SER A 2 -7.18 18.26 10.55
CA SER A 2 -7.77 17.09 9.91
C SER A 2 -7.77 17.28 8.40
N GLY A 3 -7.09 16.39 7.66
CA GLY A 3 -7.21 16.32 6.21
C GLY A 3 -8.29 15.31 5.84
N CYS A 4 -9.24 15.71 5.01
CA CYS A 4 -10.19 14.79 4.38
C CYS A 4 -9.58 14.27 3.08
N LEU A 5 -9.42 12.95 2.96
CA LEU A 5 -9.12 12.30 1.70
C LEU A 5 -10.47 12.02 0.99
N LEU A 6 -10.76 12.75 -0.09
CA LEU A 6 -11.85 12.44 -1.01
C LEU A 6 -11.24 11.96 -2.32
N ALA A 7 -11.15 10.64 -2.50
CA ALA A 7 -10.94 10.03 -3.80
C ALA A 7 -12.33 9.72 -4.37
N GLY A 8 -12.70 10.34 -5.49
CA GLY A 8 -13.97 10.08 -6.17
C GLY A 8 -14.13 8.58 -6.43
N ALA A 9 -15.35 8.06 -6.24
CA ALA A 9 -15.66 6.64 -6.43
C ALA A 9 -15.61 6.26 -7.92
N MET A 10 -14.40 6.13 -8.47
CA MET A 10 -14.17 5.37 -9.68
C MET A 10 -14.24 3.90 -9.27
N VAL A 11 -15.37 3.25 -9.55
CA VAL A 11 -15.48 1.80 -9.40
C VAL A 11 -14.75 1.18 -10.58
N ILE A 12 -13.51 0.73 -10.35
CA ILE A 12 -12.76 -0.06 -11.32
C ILE A 12 -13.18 -1.51 -11.11
N ALA A 13 -13.74 -2.12 -12.15
CA ALA A 13 -13.97 -3.56 -12.14
C ALA A 13 -12.61 -4.26 -12.28
N LEU A 14 -12.13 -4.87 -11.18
CA LEU A 14 -10.94 -5.70 -11.18
C LEU A 14 -11.35 -7.16 -11.36
N ALA A 15 -10.65 -7.88 -12.24
CA ALA A 15 -10.86 -9.31 -12.41
C ALA A 15 -10.20 -10.09 -11.25
N ASP A 16 -10.72 -11.27 -10.93
CA ASP A 16 -10.09 -12.18 -9.99
C ASP A 16 -8.66 -12.52 -10.48
N GLY A 17 -7.69 -12.56 -9.56
CA GLY A 17 -6.27 -12.71 -9.88
C GLY A 17 -5.58 -11.47 -10.45
N ALA A 18 -6.29 -10.33 -10.61
CA ALA A 18 -5.66 -9.10 -11.05
C ALA A 18 -4.78 -8.49 -9.94
N GLY A 19 -3.58 -8.05 -10.33
CA GLY A 19 -2.70 -7.26 -9.48
C GLY A 19 -2.80 -5.77 -9.79
N PHE A 20 -2.72 -4.93 -8.77
CA PHE A 20 -2.61 -3.48 -8.94
C PHE A 20 -1.71 -2.85 -7.89
N THR A 21 -1.29 -1.61 -8.15
CA THR A 21 -0.43 -0.85 -7.24
C THR A 21 -1.10 0.47 -6.87
N LEU A 22 -1.09 0.79 -5.58
CA LEU A 22 -1.46 2.10 -5.05
C LEU A 22 -0.18 2.82 -4.62
N GLU A 23 0.04 4.03 -5.11
CA GLU A 23 1.13 4.90 -4.66
C GLU A 23 0.58 6.26 -4.25
N TRP A 24 1.01 6.75 -3.09
CA TRP A 24 0.65 8.06 -2.59
C TRP A 24 1.81 8.71 -1.86
N GLN A 25 1.74 10.03 -1.67
CA GLN A 25 2.72 10.78 -0.90
C GLN A 25 2.15 11.10 0.48
N HIS A 26 2.91 10.78 1.53
CA HIS A 26 2.59 11.20 2.87
C HIS A 26 2.66 12.73 2.95
N SER A 27 1.59 13.39 3.38
CA SER A 27 1.46 14.86 3.25
C SER A 27 2.47 15.66 4.09
N VAL A 28 2.78 15.18 5.29
CA VAL A 28 3.73 15.84 6.21
C VAL A 28 5.17 15.47 5.88
N GLU A 29 5.50 14.18 5.93
CA GLU A 29 6.85 13.65 5.66
C GLU A 29 7.30 13.81 4.19
N ARG A 30 6.35 14.05 3.26
CA ARG A 30 6.59 14.20 1.82
C ARG A 30 7.33 13.01 1.18
N GLN A 31 7.23 11.83 1.78
CA GLN A 31 7.78 10.58 1.25
C GLN A 31 6.70 9.80 0.50
N SER A 32 7.12 9.04 -0.51
CA SER A 32 6.22 8.11 -1.21
C SER A 32 6.01 6.85 -0.39
N TRP A 33 4.76 6.39 -0.37
CA TRP A 33 4.31 5.08 0.07
C TRP A 33 3.73 4.33 -1.13
N ARG A 34 4.00 3.02 -1.21
CA ARG A 34 3.52 2.17 -2.28
C ARG A 34 3.03 0.84 -1.74
N GLU A 35 1.92 0.36 -2.26
CA GLU A 35 1.34 -0.93 -1.94
C GLU A 35 0.99 -1.72 -3.19
N SER A 36 1.34 -2.99 -3.20
CA SER A 36 0.98 -3.94 -4.25
C SER A 36 -0.10 -4.88 -3.74
N TRP A 37 -1.22 -4.89 -4.44
CA TRP A 37 -2.43 -5.61 -4.09
C TRP A 37 -2.75 -6.67 -5.13
N GLU A 38 -3.38 -7.75 -4.69
CA GLU A 38 -3.91 -8.82 -5.54
C GLU A 38 -5.36 -9.07 -5.18
N VAL A 39 -6.22 -9.20 -6.19
CA VAL A 39 -7.61 -9.62 -6.03
C VAL A 39 -7.64 -11.14 -5.91
N THR A 40 -8.08 -11.65 -4.77
CA THR A 40 -8.22 -13.08 -4.51
C THR A 40 -9.46 -13.67 -5.18
N ASP A 41 -9.50 -14.99 -5.32
CA ASP A 41 -10.62 -15.71 -5.95
C ASP A 41 -11.98 -15.51 -5.24
N ASP A 42 -11.96 -15.10 -3.97
CA ASP A 42 -13.15 -14.77 -3.18
C ASP A 42 -13.49 -13.26 -3.21
N ARG A 43 -12.95 -12.52 -4.19
CA ARG A 43 -13.15 -11.07 -4.40
C ARG A 43 -12.72 -10.21 -3.21
N ARG A 44 -11.63 -10.60 -2.56
CA ARG A 44 -11.00 -9.82 -1.49
C ARG A 44 -9.68 -9.24 -2.00
N LEU A 45 -9.17 -8.25 -1.29
CA LEU A 45 -7.90 -7.61 -1.59
C LEU A 45 -6.84 -8.11 -0.64
N ARG A 46 -5.78 -8.71 -1.18
CA ARG A 46 -4.61 -9.14 -0.42
C ARG A 46 -3.45 -8.18 -0.66
N LEU A 47 -2.96 -7.55 0.40
CA LEU A 47 -1.75 -6.73 0.36
C LEU A 47 -0.53 -7.66 0.30
N THR A 48 0.17 -7.66 -0.83
CA THR A 48 1.30 -8.56 -1.09
C THR A 48 2.65 -7.93 -0.76
N GLU A 49 2.77 -6.62 -0.94
CA GLU A 49 3.97 -5.84 -0.66
C GLU A 49 3.60 -4.43 -0.23
N ALA A 50 4.27 -3.92 0.80
CA ALA A 50 4.25 -2.50 1.14
C ALA A 50 5.69 -1.95 1.07
N ALA A 51 5.81 -0.69 0.67
CA ALA A 51 7.09 -0.04 0.49
C ALA A 51 7.04 1.46 0.82
N VAL A 52 8.10 1.98 1.43
CA VAL A 52 8.25 3.41 1.73
C VAL A 52 9.66 3.93 1.39
N LYS A 53 9.77 5.13 0.82
CA LYS A 53 11.08 5.73 0.43
C LYS A 53 11.92 6.24 1.60
N GLY A 54 11.31 6.46 2.76
CA GLY A 54 12.00 7.00 3.93
C GLY A 54 11.29 6.60 5.22
N SER A 55 11.99 6.75 6.33
CA SER A 55 11.43 6.58 7.68
C SER A 55 10.99 7.94 8.22
N GLY A 56 9.80 8.01 8.77
CA GLY A 56 9.22 9.18 9.44
C GLY A 56 8.11 8.70 10.37
N ALA A 57 7.51 9.60 11.15
CA ALA A 57 6.50 9.20 12.13
C ALA A 57 5.30 8.53 11.44
N GLY A 58 5.03 7.26 11.77
CA GLY A 58 3.96 6.49 11.15
C GLY A 58 4.30 5.94 9.76
N MET A 59 5.58 5.96 9.38
CA MET A 59 6.10 5.41 8.13
C MET A 59 7.18 4.34 8.37
N GLU A 60 7.13 3.67 9.52
CA GLU A 60 8.10 2.64 9.87
C GLU A 60 7.87 1.38 9.02
N PRO A 61 8.93 0.81 8.42
CA PRO A 61 8.84 -0.46 7.73
C PRO A 61 8.36 -1.57 8.69
N GLY A 62 7.52 -2.47 8.18
CA GLY A 62 7.06 -3.62 8.94
C GLY A 62 8.18 -4.62 9.26
N PRO A 63 7.90 -5.62 10.12
CA PRO A 63 8.86 -6.68 10.46
C PRO A 63 9.42 -7.37 9.21
N GLY A 64 10.74 -7.60 9.20
CA GLY A 64 11.43 -8.19 8.04
C GLY A 64 11.61 -7.22 6.87
N GLY A 65 11.36 -5.93 7.06
CA GLY A 65 11.60 -4.91 6.05
C GLY A 65 13.07 -4.82 5.63
N ARG A 66 13.30 -4.70 4.34
CA ARG A 66 14.63 -4.62 3.71
C ARG A 66 14.72 -3.40 2.80
N PHE A 67 15.90 -2.80 2.73
CA PHE A 67 16.12 -1.64 1.87
C PHE A 67 16.59 -2.07 0.48
N GLU A 68 15.76 -1.82 -0.54
CA GLU A 68 16.01 -2.23 -1.93
C GLU A 68 15.62 -1.12 -2.90
N ARG A 69 16.53 -0.75 -3.81
CA ARG A 69 16.29 0.23 -4.90
C ARG A 69 15.68 1.56 -4.41
N GLY A 70 16.13 2.04 -3.24
CA GLY A 70 15.65 3.30 -2.65
C GLY A 70 14.34 3.21 -1.89
N TRP A 71 13.86 2.01 -1.58
CA TRP A 71 12.66 1.77 -0.79
C TRP A 71 12.95 0.80 0.35
N TRP A 72 12.37 1.04 1.51
CA TRP A 72 12.12 -0.02 2.47
C TRP A 72 10.92 -0.83 2.02
N VAL A 73 11.09 -2.14 1.87
CA VAL A 73 10.08 -3.05 1.32
C VAL A 73 9.85 -4.19 2.29
N TRP A 74 8.58 -4.54 2.52
CA TRP A 74 8.19 -5.68 3.35
C TRP A 74 6.91 -6.34 2.84
N ALA A 75 6.69 -7.57 3.26
CA ALA A 75 5.44 -8.30 3.03
C ALA A 75 4.58 -8.21 4.30
N PRO A 76 3.45 -7.49 4.28
CA PRO A 76 2.58 -7.38 5.45
C PRO A 76 1.91 -8.72 5.79
N ALA A 77 1.95 -9.11 7.07
CA ALA A 77 1.23 -10.28 7.57
C ALA A 77 -0.21 -9.90 7.96
N LEU A 78 -1.00 -9.45 6.98
CA LEU A 78 -2.39 -9.02 7.16
C LEU A 78 -3.35 -9.96 6.44
N PRO A 79 -4.54 -10.22 7.00
CA PRO A 79 -5.57 -10.97 6.30
C PRO A 79 -6.09 -10.16 5.10
N PRO A 80 -6.61 -10.82 4.04
CA PRO A 80 -7.27 -10.12 2.94
C PRO A 80 -8.44 -9.28 3.44
N VAL A 81 -8.63 -8.09 2.85
CA VAL A 81 -9.70 -7.15 3.20
C VAL A 81 -10.82 -7.18 2.15
N PRO A 82 -12.08 -6.83 2.50
CA PRO A 82 -13.16 -6.72 1.53
C PRO A 82 -12.91 -5.68 0.43
#